data_AF-A0A1V5VSL2-F1
#
_entry.id   AF-A0A1V5VSL2-F1
#
_cell.length_a   1.000
_cell.length_b   1.000
_cell.length_c   1.000
_cell.angle_alpha   90.00
_cell.angle_beta   90.00
_cell.angle_gamma   90.00
#
_symmetry.space_group_name_H-M   'P 1'
#
loop_
_entity.id
_entity.type
_entity.pdbx_description
1 polymer ?
#
loop_
_entity_poly.entity_id
_entity_poly.type
_entity_poly.pdbx_seq_one_letter_code
_entity_poly.pdbx_strand_id
1 'polypeptide(L)'
;MIKDPAGEKTLVQQTIADGLDIPNRGDMYVLFRDAVHNLEYLRNCAEIHERGFYTELHAYEVHVFVNFRLVQDNEWGHYGQLAAHLGGRGVPSIEEALRELFLEPLHAPLRMLVSAPAFRWLAEARYADPEEQEHVLEQVEAKMLDLLNATKTSSQGPGNPRTIAHEVREQLASILALSSLVEKPADSETAVAGPTAAETRAEIRLRPLRTVLGAATAIAEGLASDDPAVLGMLLGWLFLHPLGQIMDAENAAAITAIWMDEWLLGKVFAAALQEAGLAADDAQRAAATVKLLLNYRAWLAAAETETGDSAYELLRAILQEQSLQAYLGVNRFEGVIWFNKEALEQLLWWMLTLTTVEALSEPDSTAVVAAEKIARVYNLTRRVLEAEAASGYQVPKLLEAAHALD
;
A
#
# COMPACT_ATOMS: atom_id res chain seq x y z
N MET A 1 -27.61 16.22 43.77
CA MET A 1 -28.31 16.10 45.07
C MET A 1 -28.24 14.65 45.50
N ILE A 2 -27.71 14.38 46.68
CA ILE A 2 -27.69 13.02 47.26
C ILE A 2 -28.86 12.94 48.24
N LYS A 3 -29.59 11.82 48.24
CA LYS A 3 -30.71 11.59 49.17
C LYS A 3 -30.17 10.85 50.38
N ASP A 4 -30.30 11.44 51.56
CA ASP A 4 -29.85 10.81 52.80
C ASP A 4 -30.79 9.66 53.23
N PRO A 5 -30.43 8.87 54.27
CA PRO A 5 -31.28 7.80 54.79
C PRO A 5 -32.63 8.26 55.33
N ALA A 6 -32.79 9.54 55.68
CA ALA A 6 -34.03 10.16 56.13
C ALA A 6 -34.91 10.69 54.98
N GLY A 7 -34.38 10.70 53.76
CA GLY A 7 -35.06 11.11 52.54
C GLY A 7 -34.91 12.58 52.16
N GLU A 8 -34.11 13.36 52.88
CA GLU A 8 -33.78 14.74 52.52
C GLU A 8 -32.76 14.78 51.38
N LYS A 9 -32.93 15.72 50.45
CA LYS A 9 -32.04 15.91 49.30
C LYS A 9 -31.06 17.04 49.60
N THR A 10 -29.80 16.71 49.82
CA THR A 10 -28.74 17.70 50.06
C THR A 10 -28.01 18.00 48.75
N LEU A 11 -27.76 19.28 48.47
CA LEU A 11 -26.88 19.68 47.38
C LEU A 11 -25.44 19.31 47.78
N VAL A 12 -24.79 18.47 46.98
CA VAL A 12 -23.40 18.08 47.18
C VAL A 12 -22.60 18.67 46.04
N GLN A 13 -21.56 19.43 46.40
CA GLN A 13 -20.58 19.94 45.47
C GLN A 13 -19.33 19.08 45.62
N GLN A 14 -18.89 18.48 44.52
CA GLN A 14 -17.71 17.63 44.44
C GLN A 14 -16.85 18.09 43.27
N THR A 15 -15.55 17.83 43.31
CA THR A 15 -14.69 18.09 42.15
C THR A 15 -15.05 17.12 41.02
N ILE A 16 -14.72 17.47 39.77
CA ILE A 16 -14.90 16.56 38.64
C ILE A 16 -14.10 15.28 38.84
N ALA A 17 -12.89 15.39 39.41
CA ALA A 17 -12.04 14.25 39.67
C ALA A 17 -12.68 13.27 40.69
N ASP A 18 -13.23 13.79 41.79
CA ASP A 18 -13.93 12.96 42.78
C ASP A 18 -15.23 12.39 42.20
N GLY A 19 -15.97 13.19 41.43
CA GLY A 19 -17.24 12.77 40.84
C GLY A 19 -17.12 11.70 39.75
N LEU A 20 -15.95 11.58 39.13
CA LEU A 20 -15.62 10.58 38.11
C LEU A 20 -14.66 9.49 38.62
N ASP A 21 -14.35 9.48 39.92
CA ASP A 21 -13.42 8.54 40.56
C ASP A 21 -12.04 8.50 39.88
N ILE A 22 -11.51 9.67 39.51
CA ILE A 22 -10.21 9.80 38.84
C ILE A 22 -9.09 9.78 39.89
N PRO A 23 -8.14 8.84 39.85
CA PRO A 23 -7.06 8.75 40.83
C PRO A 23 -6.04 9.87 40.65
N ASN A 24 -5.51 10.44 41.73
CA ASN A 24 -4.41 11.40 41.65
C ASN A 24 -3.06 10.69 41.45
N ARG A 25 -2.82 10.21 40.23
CA ARG A 25 -1.64 9.42 39.86
C ARG A 25 -1.07 9.91 38.52
N GLY A 26 0.24 10.16 38.50
CA GLY A 26 0.97 10.64 37.31
C GLY A 26 1.21 9.55 36.25
N ASP A 27 1.12 8.27 36.63
CA ASP A 27 1.25 7.12 35.73
C ASP A 27 -0.10 6.63 35.18
N MET A 28 -1.19 7.36 35.45
CA MET A 28 -2.52 7.02 34.97
C MET A 28 -3.10 8.12 34.09
N TYR A 29 -3.85 7.71 33.08
CA TYR A 29 -4.51 8.59 32.13
C TYR A 29 -5.99 8.26 32.05
N VAL A 30 -6.81 9.29 31.87
CA VAL A 30 -8.22 9.13 31.56
C VAL A 30 -8.43 9.33 30.06
N LEU A 31 -9.08 8.34 29.44
CA LEU A 31 -9.58 8.42 28.08
C LEU A 31 -11.08 8.65 28.12
N PHE A 32 -11.56 9.52 27.26
CA PHE A 32 -12.98 9.78 27.09
C PHE A 32 -13.24 10.24 25.65
N ARG A 33 -14.48 10.12 25.20
CA ARG A 33 -14.89 10.48 23.84
C ARG A 33 -15.91 11.60 23.88
N ASP A 34 -15.73 12.59 23.02
CA ASP A 34 -16.79 13.51 22.67
C ASP A 34 -17.68 12.89 21.60
N ALA A 35 -18.92 12.59 21.97
CA ALA A 35 -19.89 11.96 21.08
C ALA A 35 -20.33 12.89 19.93
N VAL A 36 -20.23 14.20 20.09
CA VAL A 36 -20.65 15.18 19.07
C VAL A 36 -19.63 15.23 17.93
N HIS A 37 -18.36 15.39 18.29
CA HIS A 37 -17.26 15.53 17.31
C HIS A 37 -16.60 14.21 16.92
N ASN A 38 -16.97 13.12 17.58
CA ASN A 38 -16.39 11.80 17.37
C ASN A 38 -14.87 11.76 17.62
N LEU A 39 -14.40 12.49 18.64
CA LEU A 39 -12.99 12.54 19.03
C LEU A 39 -12.77 11.92 20.41
N GLU A 40 -11.72 11.15 20.52
CA GLU A 40 -11.16 10.66 21.78
C GLU A 40 -10.10 11.62 22.32
N TYR A 41 -10.06 11.75 23.63
CA TYR A 41 -9.13 12.60 24.35
C TYR A 41 -8.36 11.77 25.37
N LEU A 42 -7.11 12.15 25.60
CA LEU A 42 -6.23 11.58 26.61
C LEU A 42 -5.76 12.68 27.55
N ARG A 43 -5.88 12.47 28.85
CA ARG A 43 -5.47 13.43 29.90
C ARG A 43 -4.79 12.70 31.04
N ASN A 44 -3.72 13.29 31.57
CA ASN A 44 -3.07 12.77 32.76
C ASN A 44 -3.98 12.96 33.99
N CYS A 45 -4.12 11.93 34.82
CA CYS A 45 -5.04 11.98 35.95
C CYS A 45 -4.56 12.97 37.03
N ALA A 46 -3.25 13.02 37.32
CA ALA A 46 -2.70 13.98 38.28
C ALA A 46 -2.89 15.44 37.80
N GLU A 47 -2.70 15.71 36.51
CA GLU A 47 -2.91 17.06 35.96
C GLU A 47 -4.36 17.54 36.10
N ILE A 48 -5.35 16.65 36.04
CA ILE A 48 -6.76 17.02 36.25
C ILE A 48 -7.01 17.47 37.69
N HIS A 49 -6.36 16.82 38.68
CA HIS A 49 -6.42 17.25 40.08
C HIS A 49 -5.74 18.60 40.30
N GLU A 50 -4.61 18.85 39.62
CA GLU A 50 -3.83 20.09 39.80
C GLU A 50 -4.40 21.30 39.05
N ARG A 51 -4.86 21.11 37.81
CA ARG A 51 -5.22 22.18 36.86
C ARG A 51 -6.71 22.20 36.50
N GLY A 52 -7.47 21.21 36.95
CA GLY A 52 -8.88 21.03 36.61
C GLY A 52 -9.09 20.38 35.24
N PHE A 53 -10.35 20.18 34.88
CA PHE A 53 -10.75 19.59 33.61
C PHE A 53 -10.97 20.69 32.57
N TYR A 54 -9.99 20.94 31.71
CA TYR A 54 -10.07 21.99 30.68
C TYR A 54 -11.06 21.61 29.58
N THR A 55 -11.97 22.54 29.27
CA THR A 55 -12.88 22.51 28.13
C THR A 55 -12.99 23.90 27.53
N GLU A 56 -12.99 24.00 26.22
CA GLU A 56 -13.30 25.23 25.50
C GLU A 56 -14.66 25.06 24.82
N LEU A 57 -15.48 26.11 24.80
CA LEU A 57 -16.80 26.06 24.19
C LEU A 57 -17.05 27.36 23.43
N HIS A 58 -17.22 27.28 22.12
CA HIS A 58 -17.59 28.39 21.28
C HIS A 58 -19.11 28.59 21.22
N ALA A 59 -19.55 29.65 20.54
CA ALA A 59 -20.97 29.93 20.38
C ALA A 59 -21.68 28.78 19.63
N TYR A 60 -22.79 28.30 20.21
CA TYR A 60 -23.60 27.19 19.69
C TYR A 60 -22.89 25.82 19.67
N GLU A 61 -21.72 25.70 20.29
CA GLU A 61 -21.02 24.43 20.44
C GLU A 61 -21.59 23.63 21.61
N VAL A 62 -21.57 22.30 21.49
CA VAL A 62 -21.97 21.36 22.54
C VAL A 62 -20.94 20.23 22.58
N HIS A 63 -20.47 19.91 23.77
CA HIS A 63 -19.67 18.71 24.02
C HIS A 63 -20.49 17.69 24.81
N VAL A 64 -20.40 16.42 24.43
CA VAL A 64 -21.01 15.31 25.18
C VAL A 64 -19.92 14.28 25.44
N PHE A 65 -19.23 14.43 26.57
CA PHE A 65 -18.16 13.52 26.97
C PHE A 65 -18.73 12.24 27.58
N VAL A 66 -18.35 11.11 27.01
CA VAL A 66 -18.81 9.75 27.39
C VAL A 66 -17.63 8.78 27.42
N ASN A 67 -17.90 7.55 27.89
CA ASN A 67 -16.94 6.44 27.89
C ASN A 67 -15.63 6.74 28.61
N PHE A 68 -15.71 7.42 29.76
CA PHE A 68 -14.56 7.62 30.65
C PHE A 68 -13.98 6.26 31.05
N ARG A 69 -12.71 6.05 30.74
CA ARG A 69 -11.94 4.85 31.11
C ARG A 69 -10.56 5.27 31.60
N LEU A 70 -10.11 4.63 32.67
CA LEU A 70 -8.77 4.82 33.19
C LEU A 70 -7.83 3.79 32.58
N VAL A 71 -6.66 4.24 32.13
CA VAL A 71 -5.56 3.38 31.69
C VAL A 71 -4.31 3.70 32.50
N GLN A 72 -3.52 2.68 32.77
CA GLN A 72 -2.20 2.85 33.35
C GLN A 72 -1.16 2.86 32.24
N ASP A 73 -0.16 3.72 32.39
CA ASP A 73 0.97 3.75 31.47
C ASP A 73 1.84 2.50 31.62
N ASN A 74 2.55 2.15 30.55
CA ASN A 74 3.50 1.04 30.58
C ASN A 74 4.89 1.53 31.00
N GLU A 75 5.85 0.60 31.13
CA GLU A 75 7.24 0.91 31.53
C GLU A 75 7.95 1.88 30.58
N TRP A 76 7.47 1.99 29.34
CA TRP A 76 8.00 2.87 28.30
C TRP A 76 7.28 4.23 28.23
N GLY A 77 6.24 4.47 29.04
CA GLY A 77 5.54 5.75 29.10
C GLY A 77 4.75 6.08 27.83
N HIS A 78 4.19 5.09 27.14
CA HIS A 78 3.52 5.28 25.85
C HIS A 78 2.37 6.30 25.89
N TYR A 79 1.50 6.21 26.90
CA TYR A 79 0.39 7.16 27.03
C TYR A 79 0.90 8.55 27.40
N GLY A 80 1.95 8.65 28.21
CA GLY A 80 2.57 9.94 28.52
C GLY A 80 3.19 10.62 27.33
N GLN A 81 3.91 9.88 26.48
CA GLN A 81 4.46 10.41 25.23
C GLN A 81 3.34 10.91 24.29
N LEU A 82 2.27 10.13 24.13
CA LEU A 82 1.13 10.56 23.32
C LEU A 82 0.41 11.77 23.93
N ALA A 83 0.17 11.78 25.24
CA ALA A 83 -0.49 12.91 25.91
C ALA A 83 0.30 14.21 25.73
N ALA A 84 1.64 14.14 25.86
CA ALA A 84 2.54 15.25 25.59
C ALA A 84 2.49 15.70 24.12
N HIS A 85 2.47 14.74 23.18
CA HIS A 85 2.39 15.03 21.74
C HIS A 85 1.05 15.67 21.33
N LEU A 86 -0.07 15.19 21.88
CA LEU A 86 -1.40 15.72 21.59
C LEU A 86 -1.61 17.10 22.20
N GLY A 87 -0.98 17.38 23.36
CA GLY A 87 -1.04 18.69 24.00
C GLY A 87 -2.47 19.14 24.31
N GLY A 88 -3.36 18.21 24.59
CA GLY A 88 -4.78 18.49 24.82
C GLY A 88 -5.70 18.24 23.61
N ARG A 89 -5.18 18.10 22.39
CA ARG A 89 -6.02 17.89 21.19
C ARG A 89 -6.71 16.53 21.22
N GLY A 90 -7.95 16.50 20.71
CA GLY A 90 -8.69 15.26 20.48
C GLY A 90 -8.26 14.61 19.16
N VAL A 91 -8.36 13.27 19.09
CA VAL A 91 -8.05 12.47 17.89
C VAL A 91 -9.18 11.50 17.61
N PRO A 92 -9.40 11.05 16.36
CA PRO A 92 -10.46 10.09 16.06
C PRO A 92 -10.35 8.76 16.85
N SER A 93 -9.12 8.31 17.13
CA SER A 93 -8.83 7.11 17.94
C SER A 93 -7.49 7.25 18.65
N ILE A 94 -7.46 7.06 19.97
CA ILE A 94 -6.22 7.06 20.75
C ILE A 94 -5.35 5.84 20.41
N GLU A 95 -5.96 4.69 20.16
CA GLU A 95 -5.23 3.48 19.80
C GLU A 95 -4.44 3.66 18.50
N GLU A 96 -5.04 4.32 17.51
CA GLU A 96 -4.40 4.56 16.23
C GLU A 96 -3.34 5.64 16.34
N ALA A 97 -3.61 6.71 17.08
CA ALA A 97 -2.62 7.76 17.37
C ALA A 97 -1.40 7.23 18.13
N LEU A 98 -1.58 6.27 19.04
CA LEU A 98 -0.46 5.55 19.67
C LEU A 98 0.36 4.79 18.62
N ARG A 99 -0.31 4.00 17.76
CA ARG A 99 0.38 3.23 16.69
C ARG A 99 1.20 4.15 15.79
N GLU A 100 0.61 5.23 15.30
CA GLU A 100 1.30 6.21 14.44
C GLU A 100 2.54 6.80 15.13
N LEU A 101 2.44 7.16 16.40
CA LEU A 101 3.57 7.71 17.16
C LEU A 101 4.76 6.74 17.20
N PHE A 102 4.52 5.44 17.43
CA PHE A 102 5.58 4.44 17.47
C PHE A 102 6.08 4.00 16.10
N LEU A 103 5.25 4.13 15.07
CA LEU A 103 5.60 3.80 13.69
C LEU A 103 6.31 4.94 12.97
N GLU A 104 6.41 6.14 13.55
CA GLU A 104 7.06 7.29 12.92
C GLU A 104 8.52 7.02 12.47
N PRO A 105 9.38 6.30 13.23
CA PRO A 105 10.71 5.92 12.74
C PRO A 105 10.71 5.07 11.47
N LEU A 106 9.59 4.38 11.18
CA LEU A 106 9.37 3.61 9.95
C LEU A 106 8.66 4.45 8.88
N HIS A 107 7.67 5.25 9.26
CA HIS A 107 6.90 6.08 8.33
C HIS A 107 7.73 7.23 7.75
N ALA A 108 8.63 7.83 8.54
CA ALA A 108 9.51 8.90 8.06
C ALA A 108 10.34 8.49 6.82
N PRO A 109 11.13 7.40 6.83
CA PRO A 109 11.83 6.96 5.63
C PRO A 109 10.89 6.49 4.51
N LEU A 110 9.73 5.90 4.83
CA LEU A 110 8.74 5.53 3.82
C LEU A 110 8.23 6.76 3.05
N ARG A 111 7.89 7.85 3.74
CA ARG A 111 7.41 9.10 3.11
C ARG A 111 8.44 9.76 2.19
N MET A 112 9.74 9.43 2.36
CA MET A 112 10.79 9.88 1.43
C MET A 112 10.71 9.22 0.06
N LEU A 113 10.06 8.06 -0.05
CA LEU A 113 9.84 7.30 -1.29
C LEU A 113 8.39 7.38 -1.77
N VAL A 114 7.46 7.44 -0.83
CA VAL A 114 6.02 7.38 -1.04
C VAL A 114 5.41 8.70 -0.56
N SER A 115 5.45 9.70 -1.44
CA SER A 115 4.85 11.02 -1.22
C SER A 115 4.56 11.68 -2.56
N ALA A 116 3.68 12.67 -2.58
CA ALA A 116 3.37 13.40 -3.82
C ALA A 116 4.62 14.03 -4.49
N PRO A 117 5.58 14.65 -3.76
CA PRO A 117 6.82 15.11 -4.36
C PRO A 117 7.68 13.97 -4.93
N ALA A 118 7.78 12.83 -4.23
CA ALA A 118 8.57 11.69 -4.70
C ALA A 118 7.98 11.07 -5.97
N PHE A 119 6.65 10.94 -6.06
CA PHE A 119 5.99 10.43 -7.26
C PHE A 119 6.17 11.36 -8.45
N ARG A 120 6.06 12.68 -8.27
CA ARG A 120 6.34 13.65 -9.35
C ARG A 120 7.78 13.56 -9.82
N TRP A 121 8.73 13.55 -8.88
CA TRP A 121 10.15 13.42 -9.19
C TRP A 121 10.46 12.14 -9.99
N LEU A 122 9.90 10.99 -9.58
CA LEU A 122 10.09 9.72 -10.31
C LEU A 122 9.36 9.69 -11.65
N ALA A 123 8.22 10.38 -11.77
CA ALA A 123 7.51 10.52 -13.05
C ALA A 123 8.32 11.32 -14.07
N GLU A 124 9.00 12.38 -13.62
CA GLU A 124 9.89 13.22 -14.42
C GLU A 124 11.18 12.48 -14.82
N ALA A 125 11.74 11.68 -13.90
CA ALA A 125 12.95 10.88 -14.14
C ALA A 125 12.84 9.90 -15.32
N ARG A 126 11.61 9.52 -15.71
CA ARG A 126 11.35 8.70 -16.92
C ARG A 126 11.85 9.34 -18.21
N TYR A 127 11.95 10.67 -18.23
CA TYR A 127 12.35 11.45 -19.40
C TYR A 127 13.71 12.14 -19.22
N ALA A 128 14.37 11.91 -18.08
CA ALA A 128 15.67 12.45 -17.77
C ALA A 128 16.78 11.80 -18.61
N ASP A 129 17.93 12.46 -18.68
CA ASP A 129 19.11 11.92 -19.35
C ASP A 129 19.74 10.75 -18.54
N PRO A 130 20.66 9.97 -19.13
CA PRO A 130 21.21 8.78 -18.47
C PRO A 130 21.98 9.07 -17.17
N GLU A 131 22.63 10.24 -17.08
CA GLU A 131 23.41 10.60 -15.89
C GLU A 131 22.47 10.97 -14.75
N GLU A 132 21.42 11.72 -15.06
CA GLU A 132 20.37 12.06 -14.09
C GLU A 132 19.59 10.81 -13.65
N GLN A 133 19.26 9.89 -14.57
CA GLN A 133 18.64 8.61 -14.22
C GLN A 133 19.51 7.78 -13.28
N GLU A 134 20.82 7.71 -13.51
CA GLU A 134 21.74 7.02 -12.60
C GLU A 134 21.71 7.66 -11.20
N HIS A 135 21.70 8.99 -11.13
CA HIS A 135 21.62 9.69 -9.85
C HIS A 135 20.29 9.44 -9.12
N VAL A 136 19.17 9.35 -9.86
CA VAL A 136 17.86 8.97 -9.31
C VAL A 136 17.93 7.56 -8.71
N LEU A 137 18.53 6.61 -9.43
CA LEU A 137 18.71 5.23 -8.96
C LEU A 137 19.53 5.16 -7.66
N GLU A 138 20.63 5.91 -7.57
CA GLU A 138 21.46 5.99 -6.35
C GLU A 138 20.69 6.59 -5.17
N GLN A 139 19.92 7.65 -5.40
CA GLN A 139 19.11 8.28 -4.35
C GLN A 139 17.99 7.37 -3.85
N VAL A 140 17.32 6.64 -4.74
CA VAL A 140 16.30 5.66 -4.35
C VAL A 140 16.92 4.50 -3.57
N GLU A 141 18.07 3.97 -4.01
CA GLU A 141 18.79 2.91 -3.28
C GLU A 141 19.13 3.35 -1.85
N ALA A 142 19.62 4.58 -1.67
CA ALA A 142 19.92 5.14 -0.35
C ALA A 142 18.67 5.30 0.53
N LYS A 143 17.58 5.87 -0.02
CA LYS A 143 16.31 6.03 0.72
C LYS A 143 15.68 4.68 1.07
N MET A 144 15.78 3.70 0.18
CA MET A 144 15.28 2.35 0.42
C MET A 144 16.09 1.64 1.50
N LEU A 145 17.41 1.85 1.54
CA LEU A 145 18.25 1.34 2.62
C LEU A 145 17.82 1.89 3.99
N ASP A 146 17.46 3.17 4.09
CA ASP A 146 16.95 3.76 5.34
C ASP A 146 15.63 3.12 5.77
N LEU A 147 14.69 2.93 4.84
CA LEU A 147 13.41 2.25 5.10
C LEU A 147 13.60 0.79 5.54
N LEU A 148 14.49 0.06 4.89
CA LEU A 148 14.78 -1.34 5.22
C LEU A 148 15.52 -1.48 6.55
N ASN A 149 16.37 -0.51 6.92
CA ASN A 149 16.98 -0.47 8.25
C ASN A 149 15.91 -0.22 9.33
N ALA A 150 15.00 0.72 9.12
CA ALA A 150 13.89 0.97 10.06
C ALA A 150 12.96 -0.26 10.18
N THR A 151 12.69 -0.93 9.06
CA THR A 151 11.96 -2.20 9.01
C THR A 151 12.67 -3.29 9.80
N LYS A 152 13.99 -3.41 9.67
CA LYS A 152 14.81 -4.37 10.41
C LYS A 152 14.86 -4.09 11.90
N THR A 153 14.96 -2.82 12.31
CA THR A 153 14.89 -2.43 13.72
C THR A 153 13.53 -2.79 14.33
N SER A 154 12.45 -2.61 13.58
CA SER A 154 11.08 -2.85 14.05
C SER A 154 10.72 -4.35 14.09
N SER A 155 11.13 -5.12 13.08
CA SER A 155 10.83 -6.55 12.95
C SER A 155 11.84 -7.49 13.63
N GLN A 156 13.08 -7.03 13.85
CA GLN A 156 14.22 -7.86 14.25
C GLN A 156 14.54 -9.02 13.28
N GLY A 157 14.17 -8.87 12.00
CA GLY A 157 14.41 -9.87 10.96
C GLY A 157 15.89 -10.05 10.55
N PRO A 158 16.29 -11.23 10.05
CA PRO A 158 17.68 -11.54 9.69
C PRO A 158 18.13 -10.97 8.33
N GLY A 159 17.21 -10.57 7.45
CA GLY A 159 17.49 -10.16 6.07
C GLY A 159 18.49 -9.01 5.94
N ASN A 160 19.13 -8.87 4.78
CA ASN A 160 20.16 -7.86 4.52
C ASN A 160 19.58 -6.62 3.79
N PRO A 161 19.42 -5.47 4.47
CA PRO A 161 18.88 -4.25 3.87
C PRO A 161 19.61 -3.79 2.60
N ARG A 162 20.94 -3.98 2.51
CA ARG A 162 21.71 -3.52 1.35
C ARG A 162 21.43 -4.34 0.10
N THR A 163 21.31 -5.66 0.24
CA THR A 163 20.99 -6.55 -0.88
C THR A 163 19.60 -6.24 -1.43
N ILE A 164 18.63 -6.06 -0.53
CA ILE A 164 17.25 -5.76 -0.90
C ILE A 164 17.13 -4.36 -1.53
N ALA A 165 17.82 -3.35 -0.99
CA ALA A 165 17.85 -2.00 -1.59
C ALA A 165 18.42 -2.01 -3.02
N HIS A 166 19.45 -2.83 -3.26
CA HIS A 166 20.04 -3.00 -4.59
C HIS A 166 19.08 -3.69 -5.57
N GLU A 167 18.32 -4.71 -5.12
CA GLU A 167 17.27 -5.33 -5.93
C GLU A 167 16.21 -4.30 -6.36
N VAL A 168 15.77 -3.46 -5.42
CA VAL A 168 14.79 -2.38 -5.70
C VAL A 168 15.33 -1.37 -6.70
N ARG A 169 16.63 -1.04 -6.63
CA ARG A 169 17.29 -0.20 -7.64
C ARG A 169 17.20 -0.83 -9.03
N GLU A 170 17.50 -2.11 -9.17
CA GLU A 170 17.42 -2.79 -10.48
C GLU A 170 15.98 -2.86 -10.99
N GLN A 171 15.00 -3.05 -10.11
CA GLN A 171 13.57 -3.00 -10.46
C GLN A 171 13.12 -1.62 -10.91
N LEU A 172 13.54 -0.55 -10.22
CA LEU A 172 13.29 0.82 -10.66
C LEU A 172 13.91 1.07 -12.04
N ALA A 173 15.12 0.59 -12.26
CA ALA A 173 15.81 0.75 -13.52
C ALA A 173 15.09 0.02 -14.68
N SER A 174 14.39 -1.08 -14.41
CA SER A 174 13.46 -1.73 -15.34
C SER A 174 12.19 -0.92 -15.58
N ILE A 175 11.60 -0.33 -14.53
CA ILE A 175 10.42 0.55 -14.63
C ILE A 175 10.72 1.79 -15.50
N LEU A 176 11.89 2.43 -15.27
CA LEU A 176 12.34 3.55 -16.10
C LEU A 176 12.54 3.13 -17.56
N ALA A 177 13.12 1.94 -17.80
CA ALA A 177 13.27 1.43 -19.16
C ALA A 177 11.91 1.17 -19.84
N LEU A 178 10.94 0.55 -19.14
CA LEU A 178 9.58 0.32 -19.66
C LEU A 178 8.86 1.62 -20.05
N SER A 179 9.19 2.72 -19.40
CA SER A 179 8.62 4.03 -19.71
C SER A 179 8.99 4.52 -21.11
N SER A 180 10.10 4.03 -21.69
CA SER A 180 10.47 4.32 -23.08
C SER A 180 9.57 3.66 -24.13
N LEU A 181 8.69 2.73 -23.72
CA LEU A 181 7.71 2.09 -24.62
C LEU A 181 6.54 3.02 -24.99
N VAL A 182 6.32 4.09 -24.21
CA VAL A 182 5.26 5.06 -24.41
C VAL A 182 5.84 6.31 -25.05
N GLU A 183 5.16 6.89 -26.04
CA GLU A 183 5.59 8.14 -26.66
C GLU A 183 5.66 9.28 -25.64
N LYS A 184 6.69 10.13 -25.76
CA LYS A 184 6.86 11.29 -24.91
C LYS A 184 5.74 12.30 -25.18
N PRO A 185 5.09 12.89 -24.16
CA PRO A 185 4.09 13.93 -24.38
C PRO A 185 4.68 15.12 -25.15
N ALA A 186 3.94 15.61 -26.14
CA ALA A 186 4.40 16.59 -27.13
C ALA A 186 4.87 17.93 -26.54
N ASP A 187 4.54 18.23 -25.28
CA ASP A 187 4.86 19.49 -24.60
C ASP A 187 6.29 19.56 -24.04
N SER A 188 7.07 18.49 -24.12
CA SER A 188 8.49 18.53 -23.76
C SER A 188 9.33 19.04 -24.95
N GLU A 189 9.58 20.34 -25.00
CA GLU A 189 10.51 20.96 -25.94
C GLU A 189 11.95 20.48 -25.67
N THR A 190 12.31 19.29 -26.17
CA THR A 190 13.70 18.96 -26.47
C THR A 190 13.80 18.30 -27.84
N ALA A 191 14.47 19.01 -28.73
CA ALA A 191 14.68 18.67 -30.13
C ALA A 191 15.60 17.45 -30.32
N VAL A 192 15.27 16.69 -31.37
CA VAL A 192 16.06 15.74 -32.17
C VAL A 192 17.56 15.61 -31.85
N ALA A 193 17.97 14.41 -31.44
CA ALA A 193 19.29 13.83 -31.72
C ALA A 193 19.14 12.30 -31.80
N GLY A 194 20.04 11.59 -32.51
CA GLY A 194 20.02 10.12 -32.65
C GLY A 194 20.07 9.38 -31.29
N PRO A 195 20.05 8.03 -31.30
CA PRO A 195 19.80 7.27 -30.08
C PRO A 195 20.74 7.68 -28.96
N THR A 196 20.17 8.25 -27.91
CA THR A 196 20.93 8.68 -26.73
C THR A 196 21.55 7.47 -26.02
N ALA A 197 22.53 7.69 -25.15
CA ALA A 197 23.08 6.60 -24.33
C ALA A 197 21.99 5.97 -23.41
N ALA A 198 20.94 6.72 -23.07
CA ALA A 198 19.79 6.28 -22.28
C ALA A 198 18.91 5.34 -23.11
N GLU A 199 18.59 5.74 -24.35
CA GLU A 199 17.92 4.85 -25.31
C GLU A 199 18.73 3.56 -25.50
N THR A 200 20.06 3.64 -25.55
CA THR A 200 20.91 2.45 -25.69
C THR A 200 20.85 1.53 -24.45
N ARG A 201 20.84 2.08 -23.23
CA ARG A 201 20.72 1.29 -21.98
C ARG A 201 19.33 0.68 -21.82
N ALA A 202 18.28 1.48 -22.02
CA ALA A 202 16.90 1.02 -22.00
C ALA A 202 16.65 -0.05 -23.06
N GLU A 203 17.13 0.16 -24.29
CA GLU A 203 17.08 -0.83 -25.37
C GLU A 203 17.72 -2.15 -24.97
N ILE A 204 18.93 -2.12 -24.39
CA ILE A 204 19.62 -3.34 -23.92
C ILE A 204 18.78 -4.07 -22.88
N ARG A 205 18.27 -3.35 -21.88
CA ARG A 205 17.45 -3.94 -20.81
C ARG A 205 16.13 -4.50 -21.34
N LEU A 206 15.50 -3.85 -22.32
CA LEU A 206 14.23 -4.29 -22.92
C LEU A 206 14.36 -5.40 -23.96
N ARG A 207 15.58 -5.81 -24.34
CA ARG A 207 15.79 -6.89 -25.33
C ARG A 207 14.98 -8.16 -25.04
N PRO A 208 14.93 -8.70 -23.80
CA PRO A 208 14.14 -9.90 -23.50
C PRO A 208 12.65 -9.69 -23.73
N LEU A 209 12.11 -8.53 -23.39
CA LEU A 209 10.69 -8.21 -23.61
C LEU A 209 10.38 -8.12 -25.11
N ARG A 210 11.27 -7.54 -25.91
CA ARG A 210 11.06 -7.34 -27.36
C ARG A 210 11.10 -8.63 -28.18
N THR A 211 11.66 -9.73 -27.66
CA THR A 211 11.59 -11.03 -28.34
C THR A 211 10.24 -11.71 -28.15
N VAL A 212 9.43 -11.28 -27.17
CA VAL A 212 8.09 -11.82 -26.91
C VAL A 212 7.06 -11.00 -27.70
N LEU A 213 6.59 -11.55 -28.82
CA LEU A 213 5.74 -10.85 -29.77
C LEU A 213 4.42 -10.35 -29.12
N GLY A 214 4.26 -9.03 -29.07
CA GLY A 214 3.07 -8.35 -28.56
C GLY A 214 3.09 -8.05 -27.05
N ALA A 215 4.00 -8.63 -26.26
CA ALA A 215 4.10 -8.34 -24.83
C ALA A 215 4.47 -6.87 -24.55
N ALA A 216 5.43 -6.33 -25.32
CA ALA A 216 5.81 -4.92 -25.20
C ALA A 216 4.63 -3.97 -25.47
N THR A 217 3.81 -4.27 -26.48
CA THR A 217 2.61 -3.49 -26.82
C THR A 217 1.57 -3.57 -25.72
N ALA A 218 1.29 -4.77 -25.20
CA ALA A 218 0.34 -4.97 -24.10
C ALA A 218 0.73 -4.18 -22.84
N ILE A 219 2.02 -4.15 -22.50
CA ILE A 219 2.52 -3.34 -21.37
C ILE A 219 2.39 -1.84 -21.67
N ALA A 220 2.80 -1.41 -22.87
CA ALA A 220 2.75 -0.02 -23.29
C ALA A 220 1.33 0.56 -23.26
N GLU A 221 0.31 -0.20 -23.69
CA GLU A 221 -1.09 0.22 -23.70
C GLU A 221 -1.59 0.63 -22.30
N GLY A 222 -1.24 -0.12 -21.25
CA GLY A 222 -1.59 0.24 -19.89
C GLY A 222 -0.72 1.34 -19.28
N LEU A 223 0.56 1.42 -19.66
CA LEU A 223 1.47 2.50 -19.23
C LEU A 223 1.17 3.85 -19.88
N ALA A 224 0.56 3.84 -21.06
CA ALA A 224 0.14 5.06 -21.77
C ALA A 224 -1.07 5.75 -21.13
N SER A 225 -1.68 5.14 -20.10
CA SER A 225 -2.75 5.78 -19.34
C SER A 225 -2.25 7.04 -18.64
N ASP A 226 -2.98 8.16 -18.82
CA ASP A 226 -2.77 9.40 -18.07
C ASP A 226 -3.21 9.28 -16.59
N ASP A 227 -3.66 8.10 -16.15
CA ASP A 227 -4.09 7.87 -14.78
C ASP A 227 -2.88 7.86 -13.81
N PRO A 228 -2.75 8.88 -12.93
CA PRO A 228 -1.66 8.93 -11.95
C PRO A 228 -1.69 7.76 -10.96
N ALA A 229 -2.80 7.03 -10.83
CA ALA A 229 -2.88 5.81 -10.05
C ALA A 229 -1.98 4.70 -10.61
N VAL A 230 -1.77 4.61 -11.93
CA VAL A 230 -0.97 3.53 -12.54
C VAL A 230 0.49 3.64 -12.09
N LEU A 231 1.13 4.78 -12.32
CA LEU A 231 2.51 4.96 -11.87
C LEU A 231 2.62 4.90 -10.34
N GLY A 232 1.65 5.49 -9.63
CA GLY A 232 1.58 5.43 -8.18
C GLY A 232 1.52 4.00 -7.64
N MET A 233 0.71 3.11 -8.22
CA MET A 233 0.61 1.71 -7.83
C MET A 233 1.87 0.92 -8.17
N LEU A 234 2.49 1.16 -9.34
CA LEU A 234 3.74 0.49 -9.72
C LEU A 234 4.89 0.85 -8.76
N LEU A 235 5.01 2.14 -8.40
CA LEU A 235 5.97 2.62 -7.41
C LEU A 235 5.62 2.17 -5.99
N GLY A 236 4.34 2.15 -5.64
CA GLY A 236 3.85 1.62 -4.37
C GLY A 236 4.24 0.16 -4.19
N TRP A 237 3.97 -0.68 -5.21
CA TRP A 237 4.42 -2.06 -5.22
C TRP A 237 5.94 -2.15 -5.09
N LEU A 238 6.70 -1.43 -5.93
CA LEU A 238 8.18 -1.42 -5.94
C LEU A 238 8.77 -1.22 -4.53
N PHE A 239 8.26 -0.24 -3.77
CA PHE A 239 8.82 0.11 -2.46
C PHE A 239 8.28 -0.74 -1.32
N LEU A 240 7.06 -1.29 -1.44
CA LEU A 240 6.40 -2.02 -0.36
C LEU A 240 6.65 -3.54 -0.46
N HIS A 241 6.67 -4.12 -1.67
CA HIS A 241 6.79 -5.57 -1.85
C HIS A 241 8.01 -6.21 -1.16
N PRO A 242 9.21 -5.59 -1.14
CA PRO A 242 10.39 -6.27 -0.63
C PRO A 242 10.54 -6.19 0.88
N LEU A 243 9.68 -5.45 1.59
CA LEU A 243 9.83 -5.23 3.04
C LEU A 243 9.83 -6.55 3.82
N GLY A 244 8.91 -7.45 3.51
CA GLY A 244 8.82 -8.77 4.15
C GLY A 244 10.07 -9.64 4.01
N GLN A 245 10.91 -9.39 3.00
CA GLN A 245 12.19 -10.10 2.83
C GLN A 245 13.16 -9.85 3.99
N ILE A 246 12.98 -8.77 4.75
CA ILE A 246 13.75 -8.52 5.98
C ILE A 246 13.50 -9.60 7.02
N MET A 247 12.26 -10.08 7.13
CA MET A 247 11.87 -11.12 8.07
C MET A 247 12.10 -12.52 7.48
N ASP A 248 11.55 -12.77 6.29
CA ASP A 248 11.67 -14.05 5.59
C ASP A 248 11.45 -13.83 4.10
N ALA A 249 12.46 -14.17 3.29
CA ALA A 249 12.41 -14.01 1.84
C ALA A 249 11.40 -14.96 1.17
N GLU A 250 11.17 -16.16 1.72
CA GLU A 250 10.23 -17.13 1.14
C GLU A 250 8.77 -16.69 1.33
N ASN A 251 8.47 -16.10 2.49
CA ASN A 251 7.12 -15.66 2.86
C ASN A 251 6.93 -14.13 2.78
N ALA A 252 7.83 -13.44 2.07
CA ALA A 252 7.89 -11.97 2.06
C ALA A 252 6.56 -11.31 1.69
N ALA A 253 5.85 -11.83 0.68
CA ALA A 253 4.57 -11.28 0.23
C ALA A 253 3.49 -11.30 1.33
N ALA A 254 3.35 -12.43 2.03
CA ALA A 254 2.38 -12.59 3.12
C ALA A 254 2.74 -11.69 4.31
N ILE A 255 4.04 -11.59 4.64
CA ILE A 255 4.54 -10.74 5.73
C ILE A 255 4.29 -9.26 5.40
N THR A 256 4.66 -8.82 4.21
CA THR A 256 4.39 -7.45 3.76
C THR A 256 2.89 -7.16 3.80
N ALA A 257 2.03 -8.08 3.36
CA ALA A 257 0.58 -7.90 3.39
C ALA A 257 0.03 -7.73 4.81
N ILE A 258 0.60 -8.40 5.82
CA ILE A 258 0.28 -8.18 7.23
C ILE A 258 0.76 -6.79 7.67
N TRP A 259 2.00 -6.43 7.36
CA TRP A 259 2.57 -5.13 7.72
C TRP A 259 1.86 -3.94 7.06
N MET A 260 1.25 -4.14 5.88
CA MET A 260 0.40 -3.13 5.25
C MET A 260 -0.72 -2.64 6.17
N ASP A 261 -1.27 -3.53 7.01
CA ASP A 261 -2.28 -3.19 8.01
C ASP A 261 -1.66 -2.87 9.36
N GLU A 262 -0.81 -3.76 9.91
CA GLU A 262 -0.27 -3.64 11.27
C GLU A 262 0.62 -2.41 11.45
N TRP A 263 1.39 -2.07 10.42
CA TRP A 263 2.26 -0.91 10.40
C TRP A 263 1.65 0.28 9.63
N LEU A 264 0.37 0.20 9.28
CA LEU A 264 -0.38 1.26 8.60
C LEU A 264 0.27 1.73 7.27
N LEU A 265 1.06 0.88 6.62
CA LEU A 265 1.77 1.26 5.38
C LEU A 265 0.78 1.57 4.25
N GLY A 266 -0.33 0.83 4.19
CA GLY A 266 -1.40 1.09 3.23
C GLY A 266 -2.03 2.48 3.42
N LYS A 267 -2.15 2.93 4.68
CA LYS A 267 -2.66 4.27 5.00
C LYS A 267 -1.68 5.37 4.55
N VAL A 268 -0.39 5.19 4.82
CA VAL A 268 0.66 6.14 4.37
C VAL A 268 0.70 6.23 2.85
N PHE A 269 0.62 5.10 2.15
CA PHE A 269 0.57 5.06 0.69
C PHE A 269 -0.68 5.72 0.11
N ALA A 270 -1.86 5.42 0.67
CA ALA A 270 -3.10 6.08 0.26
C ALA A 270 -3.06 7.60 0.49
N ALA A 271 -2.48 8.06 1.61
CA ALA A 271 -2.32 9.49 1.87
C ALA A 271 -1.40 10.16 0.83
N ALA A 272 -0.28 9.52 0.48
CA ALA A 272 0.63 10.02 -0.55
C ALA A 272 -0.04 10.17 -1.93
N LEU A 273 -0.91 9.23 -2.30
CA LEU A 273 -1.69 9.30 -3.53
C LEU A 273 -2.74 10.41 -3.50
N GLN A 274 -3.39 10.64 -2.35
CA GLN A 274 -4.33 11.75 -2.18
C GLN A 274 -3.63 13.10 -2.30
N GLU A 275 -2.46 13.24 -1.68
CA GLU A 275 -1.61 14.44 -1.82
C GLU A 275 -1.15 14.65 -3.26
N ALA A 276 -1.04 13.58 -4.05
CA ALA A 276 -0.72 13.63 -5.48
C ALA A 276 -1.92 13.97 -6.37
N GLY A 277 -3.13 14.06 -5.80
CA GLY A 277 -4.34 14.53 -6.47
C GLY A 277 -5.41 13.45 -6.72
N LEU A 278 -5.22 12.22 -6.25
CA LEU A 278 -6.25 11.19 -6.34
C LEU A 278 -7.39 11.46 -5.34
N ALA A 279 -8.62 11.11 -5.71
CA ALA A 279 -9.73 11.13 -4.76
C ALA A 279 -9.48 10.12 -3.62
N ALA A 280 -10.04 10.39 -2.44
CA ALA A 280 -9.80 9.56 -1.25
C ALA A 280 -10.15 8.08 -1.48
N ASP A 281 -11.30 7.80 -2.11
CA ASP A 281 -11.74 6.43 -2.42
C ASP A 281 -10.83 5.75 -3.45
N ASP A 282 -10.35 6.48 -4.45
CA ASP A 282 -9.42 5.97 -5.47
C ASP A 282 -8.06 5.61 -4.85
N ALA A 283 -7.54 6.46 -3.98
CA ALA A 283 -6.30 6.20 -3.28
C ALA A 283 -6.38 4.99 -2.33
N GLN A 284 -7.51 4.82 -1.63
CA GLN A 284 -7.75 3.62 -0.81
C GLN A 284 -7.86 2.37 -1.66
N ARG A 285 -8.57 2.42 -2.79
CA ARG A 285 -8.63 1.33 -3.76
C ARG A 285 -7.24 0.98 -4.30
N ALA A 286 -6.44 1.95 -4.69
CA ALA A 286 -5.07 1.74 -5.17
C ALA A 286 -4.20 1.07 -4.11
N ALA A 287 -4.27 1.48 -2.84
CA ALA A 287 -3.55 0.84 -1.75
C ALA A 287 -3.99 -0.62 -1.52
N ALA A 288 -5.30 -0.89 -1.59
CA ALA A 288 -5.83 -2.25 -1.52
C ALA A 288 -5.38 -3.12 -2.71
N THR A 289 -5.33 -2.56 -3.91
CA THR A 289 -4.82 -3.24 -5.11
C THR A 289 -3.34 -3.57 -4.97
N VAL A 290 -2.50 -2.64 -4.53
CA VAL A 290 -1.07 -2.92 -4.28
C VAL A 290 -0.90 -4.06 -3.27
N LYS A 291 -1.66 -4.04 -2.17
CA LYS A 291 -1.64 -5.12 -1.17
C LYS A 291 -2.01 -6.47 -1.78
N LEU A 292 -3.03 -6.50 -2.63
CA LEU A 292 -3.47 -7.70 -3.34
C LEU A 292 -2.38 -8.21 -4.30
N LEU A 293 -1.76 -7.30 -5.06
CA LEU A 293 -0.68 -7.62 -6.01
C LEU A 293 0.59 -8.13 -5.35
N LEU A 294 0.77 -7.98 -4.03
CA LEU A 294 1.91 -8.60 -3.32
C LEU A 294 1.95 -10.13 -3.51
N ASN A 295 0.79 -10.78 -3.60
CA ASN A 295 0.66 -12.24 -3.67
C ASN A 295 0.55 -12.79 -5.10
N TYR A 296 0.74 -11.97 -6.14
CA TYR A 296 0.45 -12.38 -7.51
C TYR A 296 1.26 -13.61 -7.99
N ARG A 297 2.46 -13.82 -7.45
CA ARG A 297 3.31 -15.00 -7.71
C ARG A 297 2.63 -16.30 -7.26
N ALA A 298 1.84 -16.27 -6.18
CA ALA A 298 1.11 -17.44 -5.71
C ALA A 298 0.04 -17.88 -6.71
N TRP A 299 -0.61 -16.92 -7.40
CA TRP A 299 -1.59 -17.23 -8.44
C TRP A 299 -0.92 -17.80 -9.70
N LEU A 300 0.24 -17.25 -10.08
CA LEU A 300 1.04 -17.80 -11.18
C LEU A 300 1.56 -19.21 -10.88
N ALA A 301 1.97 -19.48 -9.64
CA ALA A 301 2.39 -20.81 -9.22
C ALA A 301 1.21 -21.80 -9.22
N ALA A 302 0.02 -21.37 -8.83
CA ALA A 302 -1.18 -22.21 -8.88
C ALA A 302 -1.60 -22.58 -10.31
N ALA A 303 -1.19 -21.81 -11.32
CA ALA A 303 -1.42 -22.12 -12.72
C ALA A 303 -0.53 -23.27 -13.24
N GLU A 304 0.57 -23.60 -12.57
CA GLU A 304 1.52 -24.63 -13.02
C GLU A 304 0.94 -26.04 -12.83
N THR A 305 0.82 -26.79 -13.92
CA THR A 305 0.38 -28.20 -13.90
C THR A 305 1.46 -29.12 -14.50
N GLU A 306 1.29 -30.44 -14.36
CA GLU A 306 2.20 -31.42 -14.97
C GLU A 306 2.29 -31.30 -16.50
N THR A 307 1.24 -30.77 -17.15
CA THR A 307 1.14 -30.62 -18.60
C THR A 307 1.48 -29.21 -19.11
N GLY A 308 1.85 -28.29 -18.22
CA GLY A 308 2.11 -26.89 -18.52
C GLY A 308 1.20 -25.93 -17.74
N ASP A 309 1.27 -24.64 -18.03
CA ASP A 309 0.41 -23.67 -17.36
C ASP A 309 -1.04 -23.81 -17.78
N SER A 310 -1.98 -23.71 -16.84
CA SER A 310 -3.42 -23.78 -17.05
C SER A 310 -4.09 -22.42 -16.76
N ALA A 311 -4.80 -21.89 -17.75
CA ALA A 311 -5.66 -20.71 -17.59
C ALA A 311 -6.83 -21.01 -16.63
N TYR A 312 -7.36 -22.23 -16.66
CA TYR A 312 -8.39 -22.67 -15.74
C TYR A 312 -7.91 -22.67 -14.29
N GLU A 313 -6.75 -23.27 -13.98
CA GLU A 313 -6.24 -23.30 -12.60
C GLU A 313 -5.84 -21.90 -12.10
N LEU A 314 -5.32 -21.02 -12.99
CA LEU A 314 -5.10 -19.62 -12.64
C LEU A 314 -6.42 -18.94 -12.20
N LEU A 315 -7.46 -19.03 -13.04
CA LEU A 315 -8.76 -18.44 -12.75
C LEU A 315 -9.40 -19.05 -11.50
N ARG A 316 -9.25 -20.36 -11.31
CA ARG A 316 -9.74 -21.07 -10.13
C ARG A 316 -9.06 -20.59 -8.86
N ALA A 317 -7.74 -20.36 -8.88
CA ALA A 317 -7.01 -19.79 -7.76
C ALA A 317 -7.47 -18.36 -7.45
N ILE A 318 -7.58 -17.50 -8.47
CA ILE A 318 -8.05 -16.12 -8.34
C ILE A 318 -9.47 -16.07 -7.75
N LEU A 319 -10.39 -16.86 -8.29
CA LEU A 319 -11.81 -16.85 -7.87
C LEU A 319 -12.05 -17.52 -6.52
N GLN A 320 -11.08 -18.22 -5.92
CA GLN A 320 -11.20 -18.76 -4.56
C GLN A 320 -10.93 -17.70 -3.48
N GLU A 321 -10.19 -16.63 -3.80
CA GLU A 321 -9.89 -15.59 -2.82
C GLU A 321 -10.98 -14.52 -2.76
N GLN A 322 -11.49 -14.24 -1.56
CA GLN A 322 -12.56 -13.26 -1.35
C GLN A 322 -12.15 -11.83 -1.73
N SER A 323 -10.88 -11.46 -1.49
CA SER A 323 -10.29 -10.18 -1.89
C SER A 323 -10.31 -9.99 -3.41
N LEU A 324 -9.95 -11.03 -4.16
CA LEU A 324 -9.96 -11.03 -5.63
C LEU A 324 -11.40 -11.05 -6.17
N GLN A 325 -12.32 -11.80 -5.56
CA GLN A 325 -13.74 -11.73 -5.93
C GLN A 325 -14.29 -10.30 -5.78
N ALA A 326 -13.94 -9.62 -4.68
CA ALA A 326 -14.35 -8.23 -4.46
C ALA A 326 -13.71 -7.29 -5.50
N TYR A 327 -12.41 -7.46 -5.79
CA TYR A 327 -11.70 -6.70 -6.82
C TYR A 327 -12.32 -6.88 -8.21
N LEU A 328 -12.62 -8.12 -8.58
CA LEU A 328 -13.25 -8.49 -9.85
C LEU A 328 -14.75 -8.14 -9.90
N GLY A 329 -15.32 -7.52 -8.87
CA GLY A 329 -16.73 -7.16 -8.83
C GLY A 329 -17.68 -8.35 -8.94
N VAL A 330 -17.25 -9.53 -8.47
CA VAL A 330 -18.02 -10.77 -8.59
C VAL A 330 -19.32 -10.64 -7.84
N ASN A 331 -20.43 -10.80 -8.55
CA ASN A 331 -21.77 -10.67 -7.98
C ASN A 331 -22.73 -11.70 -8.56
N ARG A 332 -23.82 -11.94 -7.83
CA ARG A 332 -24.90 -12.82 -8.28
C ARG A 332 -26.12 -12.01 -8.67
N PHE A 333 -26.55 -12.16 -9.92
CA PHE A 333 -27.75 -11.53 -10.45
C PHE A 333 -28.57 -12.56 -11.23
N GLU A 334 -29.86 -12.70 -10.89
CA GLU A 334 -30.79 -13.68 -11.47
C GLU A 334 -30.26 -15.14 -11.47
N GLY A 335 -29.53 -15.52 -10.43
CA GLY A 335 -28.95 -16.85 -10.27
C GLY A 335 -27.63 -17.08 -11.00
N VAL A 336 -27.22 -16.16 -11.88
CA VAL A 336 -25.96 -16.17 -12.61
C VAL A 336 -24.88 -15.40 -11.84
N ILE A 337 -23.65 -15.90 -11.87
CA ILE A 337 -22.48 -15.24 -11.27
C ILE A 337 -21.73 -14.48 -12.36
N TRP A 338 -21.59 -13.18 -12.18
CA TRP A 338 -20.95 -12.25 -13.12
C TRP A 338 -19.63 -11.75 -12.56
N PHE A 339 -18.71 -11.33 -13.43
CA PHE A 339 -17.48 -10.63 -13.07
C PHE A 339 -17.34 -9.34 -13.90
N ASN A 340 -16.51 -8.41 -13.45
CA ASN A 340 -16.19 -7.17 -14.17
C ASN A 340 -15.04 -7.42 -15.17
N LYS A 341 -15.29 -7.13 -16.45
CA LYS A 341 -14.33 -7.33 -17.54
C LYS A 341 -13.06 -6.50 -17.34
N GLU A 342 -13.23 -5.19 -17.14
CA GLU A 342 -12.13 -4.23 -17.07
C GLU A 342 -11.20 -4.54 -15.88
N ALA A 343 -11.75 -4.99 -14.75
CA ALA A 343 -11.00 -5.40 -13.59
C ALA A 343 -10.17 -6.66 -13.86
N LEU A 344 -10.72 -7.65 -14.58
CA LEU A 344 -9.95 -8.84 -14.97
C LEU A 344 -8.81 -8.47 -15.92
N GLU A 345 -9.08 -7.65 -16.94
CA GLU A 345 -8.06 -7.16 -17.87
C GLU A 345 -6.95 -6.40 -17.14
N GLN A 346 -7.32 -5.52 -16.20
CA GLN A 346 -6.36 -4.76 -15.39
C GLN A 346 -5.53 -5.67 -14.48
N LEU A 347 -6.12 -6.69 -13.86
CA LEU A 347 -5.39 -7.66 -13.03
C LEU A 347 -4.33 -8.41 -13.85
N LEU A 348 -4.72 -8.93 -15.01
CA LEU A 348 -3.82 -9.67 -15.91
C LEU A 348 -2.69 -8.78 -16.42
N TRP A 349 -3.01 -7.51 -16.74
CA TRP A 349 -2.00 -6.53 -17.12
C TRP A 349 -1.00 -6.26 -16.00
N TRP A 350 -1.47 -6.08 -14.75
CA TRP A 350 -0.58 -5.95 -13.60
C TRP A 350 0.33 -7.17 -13.43
N MET A 351 -0.21 -8.38 -13.52
CA MET A 351 0.59 -9.61 -13.42
C MET A 351 1.70 -9.65 -14.47
N LEU A 352 1.39 -9.33 -15.73
CA LEU A 352 2.38 -9.28 -16.80
C LEU A 352 3.45 -8.19 -16.56
N THR A 353 3.02 -7.00 -16.15
CA THR A 353 3.92 -5.86 -15.91
C THR A 353 4.87 -6.15 -14.75
N LEU A 354 4.38 -6.66 -13.63
CA LEU A 354 5.19 -6.99 -12.46
C LEU A 354 6.17 -8.14 -12.75
N THR A 355 5.71 -9.21 -13.42
CA THR A 355 6.62 -10.28 -13.89
C THR A 355 7.70 -9.73 -14.80
N THR A 356 7.36 -8.79 -15.69
CA THR A 356 8.34 -8.20 -16.61
C THR A 356 9.38 -7.39 -15.84
N VAL A 357 8.96 -6.55 -14.88
CA VAL A 357 9.91 -5.80 -14.03
C VAL A 357 10.87 -6.76 -13.32
N GLU A 358 10.36 -7.81 -12.70
CA GLU A 358 11.19 -8.80 -12.01
C GLU A 358 12.13 -9.56 -12.94
N ALA A 359 11.63 -10.04 -14.08
CA ALA A 359 12.42 -10.81 -15.05
C ALA A 359 13.56 -9.99 -15.67
N LEU A 360 13.35 -8.67 -15.84
CA LEU A 360 14.37 -7.76 -16.37
C LEU A 360 15.41 -7.30 -15.33
N SER A 361 15.14 -7.54 -14.04
CA SER A 361 15.98 -7.09 -12.92
C SER A 361 16.65 -8.24 -12.17
N GLU A 362 16.36 -9.49 -12.54
CA GLU A 362 16.89 -10.67 -11.86
C GLU A 362 18.42 -10.78 -12.07
N PRO A 363 19.21 -10.85 -10.98
CA PRO A 363 20.66 -10.98 -11.08
C PRO A 363 21.05 -12.28 -11.77
N ASP A 364 22.10 -12.24 -12.59
CA ASP A 364 22.65 -13.38 -13.34
C ASP A 364 21.67 -14.07 -14.32
N SER A 365 20.48 -13.51 -14.52
CA SER A 365 19.49 -14.02 -15.48
C SER A 365 19.91 -13.70 -16.91
N THR A 366 19.85 -14.70 -17.79
CA THR A 366 20.15 -14.48 -19.22
C THR A 366 18.95 -13.85 -19.91
N ALA A 367 19.19 -13.12 -21.00
CA ALA A 367 18.12 -12.55 -21.81
C ALA A 367 17.09 -13.59 -22.31
N VAL A 368 17.52 -14.84 -22.49
CA VAL A 368 16.64 -15.94 -22.89
C VAL A 368 15.73 -16.36 -21.73
N VAL A 369 16.27 -16.56 -20.53
CA VAL A 369 15.49 -16.93 -19.34
C VAL A 369 14.48 -15.84 -18.98
N ALA A 370 14.88 -14.58 -19.04
CA ALA A 370 13.98 -13.45 -18.83
C ALA A 370 12.84 -13.44 -19.87
N ALA A 371 13.16 -13.66 -21.15
CA ALA A 371 12.16 -13.74 -22.22
C ALA A 371 11.21 -14.92 -22.04
N GLU A 372 11.69 -16.08 -21.59
CA GLU A 372 10.87 -17.26 -21.30
C GLU A 372 9.86 -16.99 -20.17
N LYS A 373 10.30 -16.34 -19.07
CA LYS A 373 9.41 -15.94 -17.97
C LYS A 373 8.32 -14.97 -18.43
N ILE A 374 8.69 -13.96 -19.23
CA ILE A 374 7.74 -12.99 -19.79
C ILE A 374 6.77 -13.68 -20.75
N ALA A 375 7.28 -14.52 -21.66
CA ALA A 375 6.47 -15.25 -22.64
C ALA A 375 5.47 -16.19 -21.97
N ARG A 376 5.89 -16.88 -20.91
CA ARG A 376 5.04 -17.74 -20.09
C ARG A 376 3.81 -16.98 -19.59
N VAL A 377 4.01 -15.88 -18.87
CA VAL A 377 2.91 -15.09 -18.30
C VAL A 377 2.08 -14.42 -19.40
N TYR A 378 2.70 -13.89 -20.45
CA TYR A 378 1.98 -13.29 -21.57
C TYR A 378 1.06 -14.29 -22.32
N ASN A 379 1.52 -15.53 -22.53
CA ASN A 379 0.69 -16.56 -23.15
C ASN A 379 -0.45 -17.00 -22.22
N LEU A 380 -0.20 -17.08 -20.91
CA LEU A 380 -1.22 -17.38 -19.92
C LEU A 380 -2.31 -16.28 -19.88
N THR A 381 -1.93 -15.01 -19.82
CA THR A 381 -2.89 -13.89 -19.83
C THR A 381 -3.70 -13.86 -21.13
N ARG A 382 -3.09 -14.13 -22.28
CA ARG A 382 -3.81 -14.22 -23.57
C ARG A 382 -4.89 -15.29 -23.58
N ARG A 383 -4.61 -16.48 -23.04
CA ARG A 383 -5.62 -17.56 -22.95
C ARG A 383 -6.78 -17.17 -22.03
N VAL A 384 -6.49 -16.49 -20.92
CA VAL A 384 -7.55 -15.98 -20.04
C VAL A 384 -8.39 -14.92 -20.76
N LEU A 385 -7.78 -14.01 -21.53
CA LEU A 385 -8.52 -13.01 -22.33
C LEU A 385 -9.37 -13.66 -23.43
N GLU A 386 -8.89 -14.73 -24.06
CA GLU A 386 -9.68 -15.50 -25.04
C GLU A 386 -10.89 -16.18 -24.38
N ALA A 387 -10.72 -16.77 -23.18
CA ALA A 387 -11.81 -17.30 -22.39
C ALA A 387 -12.79 -16.22 -21.94
N GLU A 388 -12.30 -15.05 -21.54
CA GLU A 388 -13.08 -13.88 -21.14
C GLU A 388 -14.01 -13.43 -22.28
N ALA A 389 -13.47 -13.27 -23.50
CA ALA A 389 -14.23 -12.89 -24.68
C ALA A 389 -15.36 -13.90 -25.01
N ALA A 390 -15.16 -15.19 -24.75
CA ALA A 390 -16.15 -16.25 -24.96
C ALA A 390 -17.16 -16.40 -23.82
N SER A 391 -16.87 -15.85 -22.63
CA SER A 391 -17.64 -16.10 -21.41
C SER A 391 -18.97 -15.32 -21.32
N GLY A 392 -19.10 -14.24 -22.08
CA GLY A 392 -20.19 -13.27 -21.88
C GLY A 392 -20.21 -12.72 -20.44
N TYR A 393 -19.05 -12.61 -19.80
CA TYR A 393 -18.83 -12.09 -18.45
C TYR A 393 -19.45 -12.93 -17.32
N GLN A 394 -19.77 -14.20 -17.60
CA GLN A 394 -20.30 -15.14 -16.63
C GLN A 394 -19.19 -16.05 -16.12
N VAL A 395 -19.01 -16.11 -14.79
CA VAL A 395 -17.96 -16.91 -14.16
C VAL A 395 -18.00 -18.40 -14.58
N PRO A 396 -19.17 -19.08 -14.63
CA PRO A 396 -19.21 -20.48 -15.07
C PRO A 396 -18.72 -20.67 -16.50
N LYS A 397 -19.12 -19.79 -17.42
CA LYS A 397 -18.71 -19.85 -18.83
C LYS A 397 -17.23 -19.49 -19.03
N LEU A 398 -16.72 -18.57 -18.21
CA LEU A 398 -15.30 -18.22 -18.19
C LEU A 398 -14.45 -19.44 -17.84
N LEU A 399 -14.83 -20.17 -16.78
CA LEU A 399 -14.14 -21.39 -16.36
C LEU A 399 -14.26 -22.51 -17.41
N GLU A 400 -15.45 -22.70 -17.99
CA GLU A 400 -15.64 -23.68 -19.08
C GLU A 400 -14.78 -23.35 -20.31
N ALA A 401 -14.73 -22.08 -20.72
CA ALA A 401 -13.92 -21.64 -21.86
C ALA A 401 -12.42 -21.76 -21.57
N ALA A 402 -11.97 -21.41 -20.36
CA ALA A 402 -10.57 -21.56 -19.97
C ALA A 402 -10.13 -23.03 -19.96
N HIS A 403 -10.96 -23.93 -19.43
CA HIS A 403 -10.68 -25.37 -19.45
C HIS A 403 -10.62 -25.94 -20.88
N ALA A 404 -11.29 -25.33 -21.85
CA ALA A 404 -11.22 -25.76 -23.25
C ALA A 404 -9.96 -25.29 -23.98
N LEU A 405 -9.23 -24.31 -23.43
CA LEU A 405 -8.00 -23.72 -23.99
C LEU A 405 -6.71 -24.30 -23.38
N ASP A 406 -6.83 -25.05 -22.28
CA ASP A 406 -5.77 -25.83 -21.66
C ASP A 406 -5.66 -27.22 -22.31
#